data_AF-W2SUM9-F1
#
_entry.id   AF-W2SUM9-F1
#
_cell.length_a   1.000
_cell.length_b   1.000
_cell.length_c   1.000
_cell.angle_alpha   90.00
_cell.angle_beta   90.00
_cell.angle_gamma   90.00
#
_symmetry.space_group_name_H-M   'P 1'
#
loop_
_entity.id
_entity.type
_entity.pdbx_description
1 polymer ?
#
loop_
_entity_poly.entity_id
_entity_poly.type
_entity_poly.pdbx_seq_one_letter_code
_entity_poly.pdbx_strand_id
1 'polypeptide(L)'
;MSMRSHRVPEEYMRWTKLLYANPTSVVRFAAGTSRPFSVQVGVHQGSSLSPLLFILCITKETQKQHQWTLLFADEVMLASESRDDLQKRVQS
;
A
#
# COMPACT_ATOMS: atom_id res chain seq x y z
N MET A 1 4.37 5.01 10.81
CA MET A 1 3.82 6.24 10.21
C MET A 1 2.33 6.06 9.99
N SER A 2 1.52 6.94 10.55
CA SER A 2 0.08 7.02 10.28
C SER A 2 -0.19 8.35 9.59
N MET A 3 -1.36 8.55 8.97
CA MET A 3 -1.74 9.86 8.42
C MET A 3 -1.56 11.00 9.44
N ARG A 4 -1.74 10.70 10.75
CA ARG A 4 -1.45 11.61 11.86
C ARG A 4 0.00 12.02 11.97
N SER A 5 0.96 11.10 11.76
CA SER A 5 2.40 11.44 11.82
C SER A 5 2.82 12.38 10.70
N HIS A 6 2.05 12.42 9.61
CA HIS A 6 2.23 13.34 8.49
C HIS A 6 1.42 14.64 8.64
N ARG A 7 0.81 14.86 9.81
CA ARG A 7 -0.01 16.05 10.12
C ARG A 7 -1.19 16.23 9.16
N VAL A 8 -1.71 15.13 8.60
CA VAL A 8 -2.94 15.17 7.80
C VAL A 8 -4.11 15.57 8.72
N PRO A 9 -4.91 16.58 8.36
CA PRO A 9 -6.09 16.98 9.13
C PRO A 9 -7.04 15.81 9.48
N GLU A 10 -7.60 15.83 10.69
CA GLU A 10 -8.53 14.78 11.17
C GLU A 10 -9.76 14.60 10.28
N GLU A 11 -10.21 15.66 9.63
CA GLU A 11 -11.32 15.59 8.68
C GLU A 11 -11.02 14.66 7.50
N TYR A 12 -9.84 14.75 6.88
CA TYR A 12 -9.46 13.88 5.77
C TYR A 12 -9.25 12.43 6.21
N MET A 13 -8.79 12.21 7.44
CA MET A 13 -8.72 10.86 8.01
C MET A 13 -10.12 10.29 8.24
N ARG A 14 -11.07 11.11 8.72
CA ARG A 14 -12.48 10.71 8.86
C ARG A 14 -13.06 10.32 7.50
N TRP A 15 -12.85 11.13 6.46
CA TRP A 15 -13.34 10.81 5.12
C TRP A 15 -12.70 9.57 4.53
N THR A 16 -11.40 9.36 4.78
CA THR A 16 -10.71 8.14 4.36
C THR A 16 -11.30 6.91 5.06
N LYS A 17 -11.53 6.97 6.38
CA LYS A 17 -12.21 5.89 7.12
C LYS A 17 -13.61 5.62 6.58
N LEU A 18 -14.35 6.67 6.23
CA LEU A 18 -15.69 6.54 5.64
C LEU A 18 -15.64 5.86 4.26
N LEU A 19 -14.67 6.25 3.42
CA LEU A 19 -14.47 5.65 2.10
C LEU A 19 -14.17 4.16 2.17
N TYR A 20 -13.51 3.71 3.23
CA TYR A 20 -13.14 2.31 3.49
C TYR A 20 -14.05 1.62 4.51
N ALA A 21 -15.23 2.18 4.82
CA ALA A 21 -16.16 1.55 5.73
C ALA A 21 -16.94 0.43 5.02
N ASN A 22 -16.78 -0.81 5.50
CA ASN A 22 -17.48 -1.99 4.97
C ASN A 22 -17.41 -2.14 3.43
N PRO A 23 -16.21 -2.08 2.81
CA PRO A 23 -16.12 -2.10 1.37
C PRO A 23 -16.54 -3.47 0.85
N THR A 24 -17.29 -3.47 -0.24
CA THR A 24 -17.73 -4.68 -0.94
C THR A 24 -17.33 -4.61 -2.40
N SER A 25 -17.04 -5.76 -3.00
CA SER A 25 -16.68 -5.86 -4.42
C SER A 25 -17.48 -6.94 -5.14
N VAL A 26 -17.50 -6.86 -6.46
CA VAL A 26 -18.06 -7.85 -7.39
C VAL A 26 -17.06 -8.09 -8.51
N VAL A 27 -16.96 -9.34 -8.96
CA VAL A 27 -16.11 -9.71 -10.10
C VAL A 27 -17.00 -10.10 -11.26
N ARG A 28 -16.83 -9.44 -12.41
CA ARG A 28 -17.48 -9.79 -13.67
C ARG A 28 -16.55 -10.71 -14.47
N PHE A 29 -17.06 -11.86 -14.90
CA PHE A 29 -16.36 -12.87 -15.68
C PHE A 29 -17.27 -13.41 -16.80
N ALA A 30 -16.74 -14.25 -17.69
CA ALA A 30 -17.44 -14.68 -18.90
C ALA A 30 -18.81 -15.34 -18.64
N ALA A 31 -18.95 -16.06 -17.52
CA ALA A 31 -20.18 -16.75 -17.13
C ALA A 31 -21.12 -15.89 -16.26
N GLY A 32 -20.80 -14.62 -15.99
CA GLY A 32 -21.67 -13.71 -15.26
C GLY A 32 -20.95 -12.83 -14.25
N THR A 33 -21.65 -12.42 -13.19
CA THR A 33 -21.10 -11.58 -12.11
C THR A 33 -21.16 -12.37 -10.80
N SER A 34 -20.10 -12.26 -9.98
CA SER A 34 -20.07 -12.89 -8.66
C SER A 34 -21.14 -12.28 -7.74
N ARG A 35 -21.48 -13.00 -6.67
CA ARG A 35 -22.16 -12.36 -5.54
C ARG A 35 -21.23 -11.29 -4.94
N PRO A 36 -21.77 -10.20 -4.38
CA PRO A 36 -20.97 -9.24 -3.62
C PRO A 36 -20.25 -9.93 -2.47
N PHE A 37 -19.00 -9.56 -2.23
CA PHE A 37 -18.22 -10.02 -1.08
C PHE A 37 -17.51 -8.87 -0.41
N SER A 38 -17.31 -8.97 0.90
CA SER A 38 -16.64 -7.94 1.69
C SER A 38 -15.13 -7.94 1.45
N VAL A 39 -14.55 -6.77 1.26
CA VAL A 39 -13.11 -6.54 1.15
C VAL A 39 -12.59 -6.20 2.53
N GLN A 40 -11.74 -7.05 3.11
CA GLN A 40 -11.21 -6.86 4.46
C GLN A 40 -9.88 -6.11 4.49
N VAL A 41 -9.11 -6.20 3.40
CA VAL A 41 -7.75 -5.67 3.31
C VAL A 41 -7.49 -5.06 1.94
N GLY A 42 -6.51 -4.17 1.88
CA GLY A 42 -6.07 -3.53 0.65
C GLY A 42 -6.69 -2.16 0.41
N VAL A 43 -6.33 -1.58 -0.74
CA VAL A 43 -6.82 -0.29 -1.22
C VAL A 43 -7.73 -0.50 -2.43
N HIS A 44 -8.62 0.44 -2.72
CA HIS A 44 -9.50 0.33 -3.89
C HIS A 44 -8.69 0.48 -5.19
N GLN A 45 -8.66 -0.54 -6.03
CA GLN A 45 -8.02 -0.45 -7.35
C GLN A 45 -8.78 0.55 -8.24
N GLY A 46 -8.04 1.40 -8.95
CA GLY A 46 -8.62 2.45 -9.80
C GLY A 46 -9.03 3.74 -9.07
N SER A 47 -8.90 3.80 -7.73
CA SER A 47 -9.05 5.05 -6.98
C SER A 47 -7.79 5.90 -7.07
N SER A 48 -7.95 7.20 -7.30
CA SER A 48 -6.85 8.18 -7.33
C SER A 48 -6.20 8.41 -5.96
N LEU A 49 -6.93 8.12 -4.86
CA LEU A 49 -6.43 8.26 -3.50
C LEU A 49 -5.62 7.03 -3.05
N SER A 50 -5.92 5.85 -3.61
CA SER A 50 -5.33 4.58 -3.20
C SER A 50 -3.80 4.52 -3.33
N PRO A 51 -3.15 5.05 -4.40
CA PRO A 51 -1.69 5.07 -4.49
C PRO A 51 -1.04 5.82 -3.33
N LEU A 52 -1.61 6.95 -2.91
CA LEU A 52 -1.08 7.73 -1.79
C LEU A 52 -1.22 6.97 -0.46
N LEU A 53 -2.39 6.38 -0.22
CA LEU A 53 -2.63 5.57 0.99
C LEU A 53 -1.70 4.34 1.04
N PHE A 54 -1.47 3.71 -0.11
CA PHE A 54 -0.54 2.60 -0.23
C PHE A 54 0.89 3.02 0.12
N ILE A 55 1.39 4.11 -0.49
CA ILE A 55 2.73 4.66 -0.21
C ILE A 55 2.89 5.03 1.28
N LEU A 56 1.90 5.69 1.89
CA LEU A 56 1.92 6.03 3.32
C LEU A 56 2.01 4.79 4.23
N CYS A 57 1.45 3.67 3.81
CA CYS A 57 1.51 2.41 4.54
C CYS A 57 2.88 1.73 4.39
N ILE A 58 3.39 1.59 3.15
CA ILE A 58 4.65 0.87 2.89
C ILE A 58 5.90 1.65 3.31
N THR A 59 5.85 2.99 3.26
CA THR A 59 6.97 3.84 3.73
C THR A 59 7.20 3.66 5.23
N LYS A 60 6.18 3.31 6.02
CA LYS A 60 6.35 2.92 7.43
C LYS A 60 7.24 1.69 7.59
N GLU A 61 6.99 0.66 6.78
CA GLU A 61 7.67 -0.64 6.88
C GLU A 61 9.08 -0.60 6.25
N THR A 62 9.28 0.25 5.25
CA THR A 62 10.55 0.39 4.53
C THR A 62 11.50 1.46 5.11
N GLN A 63 11.14 2.14 6.21
CA GLN A 63 11.93 3.23 6.83
C GLN A 63 13.36 2.87 7.27
N LYS A 64 13.77 1.59 7.22
CA LYS A 64 15.20 1.22 7.22
C LYS A 64 15.85 1.49 5.86
N GLN A 65 15.55 2.63 5.23
CA GLN A 65 16.09 2.99 3.93
C GLN A 65 17.59 3.21 4.07
N HIS A 66 18.36 2.21 3.64
CA HIS A 66 19.77 2.37 3.33
C HIS A 66 19.91 3.13 2.01
N GLN A 67 21.08 3.73 1.77
CA GLN A 67 21.38 4.58 0.60
C GLN A 67 21.08 3.94 -0.78
N TRP A 68 20.84 2.63 -0.84
CA TRP A 68 20.67 1.84 -2.06
C TRP A 68 19.27 1.23 -2.24
N THR A 69 18.25 1.77 -1.57
CA THR A 69 16.85 1.31 -1.70
C THR A 69 16.02 2.36 -2.44
N LEU A 70 15.44 1.99 -3.58
CA LEU A 70 14.50 2.81 -4.35
C LEU A 70 13.10 2.19 -4.28
N LEU A 71 12.10 3.00 -3.98
CA LEU A 71 10.70 2.59 -3.92
C LEU A 71 9.91 3.34 -4.99
N PHE A 72 9.17 2.61 -5.84
CA PHE A 72 8.31 3.18 -6.87
C PHE A 72 6.99 2.41 -6.95
N ALA A 73 5.88 3.07 -6.62
CA ALA A 73 4.56 2.43 -6.52
C ALA A 73 4.61 1.15 -5.65
N ASP A 74 4.40 -0.02 -6.25
CA ASP A 74 4.47 -1.35 -5.63
C ASP A 74 5.85 -2.03 -5.74
N GLU A 75 6.78 -1.45 -6.49
CA GLU A 75 8.11 -2.01 -6.71
C GLU A 75 9.15 -1.45 -5.73
N VAL A 76 9.99 -2.34 -5.21
CA VAL A 76 11.17 -1.97 -4.41
C VAL A 76 12.43 -2.52 -5.06
N MET A 77 13.36 -1.63 -5.37
CA MET A 77 14.67 -1.98 -5.89
C MET A 77 15.71 -1.84 -4.78
N LEU A 78 16.48 -2.91 -4.57
CA LEU A 78 17.62 -2.94 -3.65
C LEU A 78 18.90 -3.05 -4.46
N ALA A 79 19.87 -2.21 -4.16
CA ALA A 79 21.22 -2.30 -4.68
C ALA A 79 22.23 -2.49 -3.53
N SER A 80 23.38 -3.06 -3.86
CA SER A 80 24.49 -3.30 -2.95
C SER A 80 25.77 -3.49 -3.75
N GLU A 81 26.92 -3.20 -3.14
CA GLU A 81 28.24 -3.42 -3.73
C GLU A 81 28.62 -4.92 -3.75
N SER A 82 28.07 -5.71 -2.82
CA SER A 82 28.31 -7.16 -2.75
C SER A 82 27.01 -7.95 -2.88
N ARG A 83 27.11 -9.12 -3.53
CA ARG A 83 26.02 -10.08 -3.67
C ARG A 83 25.55 -10.62 -2.32
N ASP A 84 26.48 -10.92 -1.41
CA ASP A 84 26.18 -11.50 -0.11
C ASP A 84 25.37 -10.52 0.75
N ASP A 85 25.70 -9.23 0.68
CA ASP A 85 24.94 -8.19 1.38
C ASP A 85 23.55 -7.98 0.78
N LEU A 86 23.44 -8.05 -0.56
CA LEU A 86 22.15 -7.99 -1.22
C LEU A 86 21.26 -9.18 -0.82
N GLN A 87 21.84 -10.39 -0.78
CA GLN A 87 21.13 -11.60 -0.38
C GLN A 87 20.63 -11.53 1.07
N LYS A 88 21.48 -11.07 1.99
CA LYS A 88 21.08 -10.84 3.40
C LYS A 88 19.93 -9.83 3.50
N ARG A 89 19.95 -8.75 2.70
CA ARG A 89 18.92 -7.70 2.71
C ARG A 89 17.58 -8.13 2.14
N VAL A 90 17.57 -9.00 1.11
CA VAL A 90 16.33 -9.56 0.56
C VAL A 90 15.68 -10.55 1.55
N GLN A 91 16.50 -11.20 2.39
CA GLN A 91 16.06 -12.23 3.33
C GLN A 91 15.73 -11.71 4.74
N SER A 92 15.90 -10.40 5.01
CA SER A 92 15.69 -9.77 6.32
C SER A 92 14.32 -9.14 6.47
#